data_AF-A0A7W0LPZ6-F1
#
_entry.id   AF-A0A7W0LPZ6-F1
#
_cell.length_a   1.000
_cell.length_b   1.000
_cell.length_c   1.000
_cell.angle_alpha   90.00
_cell.angle_beta   90.00
_cell.angle_gamma   90.00
#
_symmetry.space_group_name_H-M   'P 1'
#
loop_
_entity.id
_entity.type
_entity.pdbx_description
1 polymer ?
#
loop_
_entity_poly.entity_id
_entity_poly.type
_entity_poly.pdbx_seq_one_letter_code
_entity_poly.pdbx_strand_id
1 'polypeptide(L)' 'MLDLLAGFIQELRRAGLPVSLTENLDAMEAVKHIPLEDREAFKFALAATLVKSASHWKAFETVFEVYFSLRGRE' A
#
# COMPACT_ATOMS: atom_id res chain seq x y z
N MET A 1 2.94 0.00 12.60
CA MET A 1 1.98 0.29 11.51
C MET A 1 2.34 1.56 10.76
N LEU A 2 2.48 2.71 11.42
CA LEU A 2 2.90 3.97 10.80
C LEU A 2 4.20 3.85 9.98
N ASP A 3 5.26 3.30 10.57
CA ASP A 3 6.55 3.12 9.87
C ASP A 3 6.47 2.11 8.71
N LEU A 4 5.58 1.12 8.83
CA LEU A 4 5.33 0.11 7.80
C LEU A 4 4.69 0.76 6.56
N LEU A 5 3.65 1.56 6.76
CA LEU A 5 2.98 2.27 5.68
C LEU A 5 3.87 3.35 5.09
N ALA A 6 4.58 4.12 5.93
CA ALA A 6 5.53 5.13 5.47
C ALA A 6 6.63 4.51 4.61
N GLY A 7 7.19 3.37 5.01
CA GLY A 7 8.16 2.62 4.21
C GLY A 7 7.57 2.12 2.89
N PHE A 8 6.36 1.56 2.91
CA PHE A 8 5.68 1.11 1.69
C PHE A 8 5.46 2.26 0.69
N ILE A 9 5.02 3.43 1.17
CA ILE A 9 4.83 4.62 0.33
C ILE A 9 6.14 5.07 -0.32
N GLN A 10 7.27 4.99 0.39
CA GLN A 10 8.58 5.31 -0.20
C GLN A 10 8.95 4.34 -1.32
N GLU A 11 8.67 3.05 -1.17
CA GLU A 11 8.91 2.07 -2.22
C GLU A 11 7.99 2.27 -3.44
N LEU A 12 6.72 2.65 -3.23
CA LEU A 12 5.83 3.04 -4.32
C LEU A 12 6.37 4.24 -5.11
N ARG A 13 6.86 5.27 -4.42
CA ARG A 13 7.48 6.45 -5.05
C ARG A 13 8.74 6.08 -5.83
N ARG A 14 9.58 5.19 -5.29
CA ARG A 14 10.77 4.66 -5.97
C ARG A 14 10.40 3.86 -7.23
N ALA A 15 9.28 3.16 -7.19
CA ALA A 15 8.72 2.44 -8.34
C ALA A 15 7.99 3.35 -9.35
N GLY A 16 7.98 4.67 -9.12
CA GLY A 16 7.41 5.66 -10.05
C GLY A 16 5.91 5.92 -9.86
N LEU A 17 5.28 5.41 -8.80
CA LEU A 17 3.90 5.75 -8.50
C LEU A 17 3.82 7.16 -7.86
N PRO A 18 3.02 8.08 -8.42
CA PRO A 18 2.82 9.39 -7.83
C PRO A 18 1.90 9.26 -6.62
N VAL A 19 2.49 9.21 -5.42
CA VAL A 19 1.76 9.12 -4.14
C VAL A 19 1.88 10.43 -3.33
N SER A 20 0.75 11.09 -3.06
CA SER A 20 0.68 12.35 -2.30
C SER A 20 0.62 12.14 -0.78
N LEU A 21 0.81 13.21 -0.01
CA LEU A 21 0.67 13.17 1.46
C LEU A 21 -0.77 12.89 1.90
N THR A 22 -1.76 13.44 1.19
CA THR A 22 -3.18 13.21 1.49
C THR A 22 -3.55 11.75 1.34
N GLU A 23 -3.06 11.09 0.28
CA GLU A 23 -3.29 9.66 0.05
C GLU A 23 -2.70 8.77 1.15
N ASN A 24 -1.60 9.21 1.78
CA ASN A 24 -1.03 8.49 2.91
C ASN A 24 -2.00 8.49 4.12
N LEU A 25 -2.68 9.62 4.36
CA LEU A 25 -3.67 9.73 5.44
C LEU A 25 -4.90 8.87 5.13
N ASP A 26 -5.38 8.90 3.89
CA ASP A 26 -6.51 8.07 3.44
C ASP A 26 -6.19 6.59 3.57
N ALA A 27 -4.98 6.17 3.17
CA ALA A 27 -4.52 4.79 3.34
C ALA A 27 -4.44 4.38 4.81
N MET A 28 -3.91 5.25 5.68
CA MET A 28 -3.87 4.99 7.12
C MET A 28 -5.24 4.85 7.74
N GLU A 29 -6.24 5.59 7.25
CA GLU A 29 -7.61 5.48 7.74
C GLU A 29 -8.30 4.23 7.21
N ALA A 30 -8.19 3.95 5.90
CA ALA A 30 -8.82 2.81 5.26
C ALA A 30 -8.40 1.47 5.91
N VAL A 31 -7.11 1.29 6.19
CA VAL A 31 -6.62 0.01 6.75
C VAL A 31 -7.06 -0.25 8.20
N LYS A 32 -7.56 0.76 8.93
CA LYS A 32 -8.12 0.54 10.29
C LYS A 32 -9.43 -0.25 10.26
N HIS A 33 -10.11 -0.25 9.11
CA HIS A 33 -11.41 -0.91 8.91
C HIS A 33 -11.27 -2.31 8.31
N ILE A 34 -10.03 -2.78 8.09
CA ILE A 34 -9.75 -4.05 7.43
C ILE A 34 -9.15 -5.04 8.43
N PRO A 35 -9.64 -6.30 8.49
CA PRO A 35 -9.00 -7.36 9.27
C PRO A 35 -7.55 -7.57 8.80
N LEU A 36 -6.59 -7.56 9.73
CA LEU A 36 -5.16 -7.67 9.36
C LEU A 36 -4.79 -9.07 8.85
N GLU A 37 -5.54 -10.10 9.22
CA GLU A 37 -5.41 -11.44 8.66
C GLU A 37 -5.86 -11.54 7.20
N ASP A 38 -6.68 -10.60 6.72
CA ASP A 38 -7.16 -10.58 5.34
C ASP A 38 -6.22 -9.76 4.46
N ARG A 39 -5.16 -10.43 3.98
CA ARG A 39 -4.13 -9.84 3.12
C ARG A 39 -4.71 -9.26 1.84
N GLU A 40 -5.71 -9.91 1.24
CA GLU A 40 -6.32 -9.42 0.00
C GLU A 40 -7.12 -8.14 0.25
N ALA A 41 -7.97 -8.13 1.27
CA ALA A 41 -8.69 -6.92 1.65
C ALA A 41 -7.73 -5.77 1.99
N PHE A 42 -6.62 -6.06 2.68
CA PHE A 42 -5.60 -5.06 3.00
C PHE A 42 -4.93 -4.49 1.73
N LYS A 43 -4.57 -5.35 0.77
CA LYS A 43 -4.05 -4.93 -0.54
C LYS A 43 -5.02 -4.03 -1.28
N PHE A 44 -6.29 -4.41 -1.35
CA PHE A 44 -7.30 -3.63 -2.07
C PHE A 44 -7.63 -2.32 -1.38
N ALA A 45 -7.65 -2.26 -0.05
CA ALA A 45 -7.86 -1.01 0.69
C ALA A 45 -6.73 -0.01 0.43
N LEU A 46 -5.47 -0.46 0.43
CA LEU A 46 -4.33 0.37 0.04
C LEU A 46 -4.40 0.79 -1.43
N ALA A 47 -4.79 -0.12 -2.32
CA ALA A 47 -4.90 0.22 -3.74
C ALA A 47 -5.97 1.28 -4.00
N ALA A 48 -7.12 1.17 -3.32
CA ALA A 48 -8.24 2.10 -3.45
C ALA A 48 -7.87 3.54 -3.09
N THR A 49 -6.90 3.73 -2.19
CA THR A 49 -6.46 5.06 -1.75
C THR A 49 -5.20 5.55 -2.47
N LEU A 50 -4.32 4.64 -2.93
CA LEU A 50 -3.00 4.97 -3.48
C LEU A 50 -2.91 4.88 -5.02
N VAL A 51 -3.81 4.15 -5.69
CA VAL A 51 -3.74 3.91 -7.14
C VAL A 51 -4.76 4.77 -7.89
N LYS A 52 -4.27 5.83 -8.54
CA LYS A 52 -5.10 6.80 -9.28
C LYS A 52 -5.29 6.49 -10.76
N SER A 53 -4.53 5.56 -11.30
CA SER A 53 -4.58 5.17 -12.70
C SER A 53 -4.42 3.66 -12.82
N ALA A 54 -5.22 3.05 -13.71
CA ALA A 54 -5.09 1.63 -14.03
C ALA A 54 -3.69 1.28 -14.55
N SER A 55 -2.98 2.23 -15.17
CA SER A 55 -1.59 2.04 -15.61
C SER A 55 -0.62 1.76 -14.45
N HIS A 56 -0.93 2.20 -13.24
CA HIS A 56 -0.10 2.02 -12.05
C HIS A 56 -0.43 0.75 -11.26
N TRP A 57 -1.53 0.06 -11.60
CA TRP A 57 -1.97 -1.14 -10.89
C TRP A 57 -0.88 -2.20 -10.78
N LYS A 58 -0.25 -2.53 -11.91
CA LYS A 58 0.75 -3.60 -11.96
C LYS A 58 2.02 -3.27 -11.16
N ALA A 59 2.41 -2.00 -11.13
CA ALA A 59 3.53 -1.53 -10.33
C ALA A 59 3.19 -1.57 -8.83
N PHE A 60 2.01 -1.08 -8.44
CA PHE A 60 1.51 -1.18 -7.06
C PHE A 60 1.50 -2.63 -6.57
N GLU A 61 0.88 -3.53 -7.35
CA GLU A 61 0.75 -4.94 -7.01
C GLU A 61 2.13 -5.59 -6.80
N THR A 62 3.08 -5.33 -7.70
CA THR A 62 4.44 -5.87 -7.58
C THR A 62 5.13 -5.39 -6.30
N VAL A 63 5.06 -4.09 -6.00
CA VAL A 63 5.68 -3.53 -4.79
C VAL A 63 5.00 -4.07 -3.53
N PHE A 64 3.67 -4.20 -3.54
CA PHE A 64 2.93 -4.77 -2.42
C PHE A 64 3.37 -6.21 -2.14
N GLU A 65 3.41 -7.07 -3.16
CA GLU A 65 3.82 -8.46 -2.96
C GLU A 65 5.26 -8.54 -2.45
N VAL A 66 6.19 -7.77 -2.99
CA VAL A 66 7.60 -7.81 -2.52
C VAL A 66 7.72 -7.28 -1.08
N TYR A 67 7.13 -6.12 -0.81
CA TYR A 67 7.28 -5.43 0.48
C TYR A 67 6.66 -6.21 1.64
N PHE A 68 5.46 -6.75 1.46
CA PHE A 68 4.72 -7.44 2.52
C PHE A 68 5.00 -8.96 2.56
N SER A 69 5.59 -9.56 1.52
CA SER A 69 6.05 -10.97 1.61
C SER A 69 7.36 -11.11 2.40
N LEU A 70 8.22 -10.10 2.37
CA LEU A 70 9.47 -10.09 3.17
C LEU A 70 9.22 -9.83 4.66
N ARG A 71 8.10 -9.18 5.00
CA ARG A 71 7.76 -8.75 6.37
C ARG A 71 6.70 -9.60 7.08
N GLY A 72 6.01 -10.50 6.37
CA GLY A 72 4.98 -11.37 6.96
C GLY A 72 5.49 -12.55 7.79
N ARG A 73 6.76 -12.52 8.23
CA ARG A 73 7.42 -13.62 8.96
C ARG A 73 7.93 -13.20 10.36
N GLU A 74 7.67 -11.96 10.77
CA GLU A 74 8.01 -11.42 12.10
C GLU A 74 6.77 -11.35 13.01
#